data_AF-A0A254SJX1-F1
#
_entry.id   AF-A0A254SJX1-F1
#
_cell.length_a   1.000
_cell.length_b   1.000
_cell.length_c   1.000
_cell.angle_alpha   90.00
_cell.angle_beta   90.00
_cell.angle_gamma   90.00
#
_symmetry.space_group_name_H-M   'P 1'
#
loop_
_entity.id
_entity.type
_entity.pdbx_description
1 polymer ?
#
loop_
_entity_poly.entity_id
_entity_poly.type
_entity_poly.pdbx_seq_one_letter_code
_entity_poly.pdbx_strand_id
1 'polypeptide(L)'
;MTVEDFCKWIESVGYKDGDRLPSVREVAASSGASTFTVFRAYKKLASQGKIYAEHGNGFFWGTKPKIEASAREYETERVERLLLDAWKSGKISVDNPLPSIKDMCLSYATTLGTMRRTLEQLRAKGTLERKGQGRYYFASARVTSETTEILLIMRCNPNGDFNCLGERELSFMQKVYVEAHRNNLNVKALGYYEEEGAFLDANGNRIKLEECRDCFGAVVSTMLVFDINKLFAKLATTRFPVAVWWEHPLYDIPRALKKEKRFAFFNLAFGEFPGRIVGRFLKKKGLTRIAFVSPYHMSMWSRDRLKGLKNVGFEVFEATDASHASPYDFMQEPRAHARYRQILMSLVKKIPPVDAWVVSNDRVGVELISLANQGKILHPPYMVSFDNSTDSYRNRLDSFEFNVETLAEQSVFHLVSPGITLYKKGDFRELSGHVVEK
;
A
#
# COMPACT_ATOMS: atom_id res chain seq x y z
N MET A 1 51.01 9.93 34.21
CA MET A 1 50.24 10.28 33.00
C MET A 1 48.78 10.52 33.38
N THR A 2 48.21 11.62 32.90
CA THR A 2 46.79 11.97 33.05
C THR A 2 45.94 11.21 32.02
N VAL A 3 44.61 11.28 32.15
CA VAL A 3 43.67 10.70 31.16
C VAL A 3 43.88 11.36 29.79
N GLU A 4 44.14 12.67 29.77
CA GLU A 4 44.43 13.45 28.56
C GLU A 4 45.71 13.00 27.86
N ASP A 5 46.76 12.67 28.62
CA ASP A 5 48.02 12.17 28.06
C ASP A 5 47.80 10.82 27.36
N PHE A 6 46.97 9.93 27.92
CA PHE A 6 46.63 8.66 27.29
C PHE A 6 45.80 8.83 26.04
N CYS A 7 44.79 9.72 26.03
CA CYS A 7 44.01 10.00 24.82
C CYS A 7 44.92 10.47 23.68
N LYS A 8 45.84 11.41 23.96
CA LYS A 8 46.80 11.92 22.98
C LYS A 8 47.76 10.84 22.48
N TRP A 9 48.25 9.99 23.39
CA TRP A 9 49.13 8.89 23.01
C TRP A 9 48.42 7.93 22.05
N ILE A 10 47.21 7.46 22.37
CA ILE A 10 46.45 6.54 21.52
C ILE A 10 46.19 7.16 20.14
N GLU A 11 45.85 8.44 20.09
CA GLU A 11 45.64 9.19 18.84
C GLU A 11 46.92 9.31 17.99
N SER A 12 48.10 9.35 18.63
CA SER A 12 49.39 9.48 17.95
C SER A 12 49.92 8.17 17.34
N VAL A 13 49.39 7.02 17.74
CA VAL A 13 49.86 5.69 17.29
C VAL A 13 49.46 5.40 15.83
N GLY A 14 48.48 6.11 15.27
CA GLY A 14 48.11 6.01 13.86
C GLY A 14 47.36 4.73 13.49
N TYR A 15 46.48 4.24 14.38
CA TYR A 15 45.59 3.11 14.11
C TYR A 15 44.70 3.36 12.87
N LYS A 16 44.42 2.28 12.13
CA LYS A 16 43.44 2.26 11.04
C LYS A 16 42.06 1.89 11.60
N ASP A 17 41.01 2.28 10.89
CA ASP A 17 39.64 1.92 11.24
C ASP A 17 39.49 0.39 11.33
N GLY A 18 38.97 -0.09 12.46
CA GLY A 18 38.83 -1.51 12.78
C GLY A 18 40.02 -2.13 13.51
N ASP A 19 41.15 -1.41 13.69
CA ASP A 19 42.30 -1.94 14.43
C ASP A 19 41.93 -2.18 15.90
N ARG A 20 42.35 -3.32 16.44
CA ARG A 20 42.17 -3.64 17.85
C ARG A 20 43.16 -2.84 18.70
N LEU A 21 42.63 -2.10 19.66
CA LEU A 21 43.45 -1.41 20.64
C LEU A 21 44.04 -2.41 21.65
N PRO A 22 45.25 -2.13 22.19
CA PRO A 22 45.80 -2.90 23.30
C PRO A 22 44.81 -2.93 24.47
N SER A 23 44.81 -4.00 25.26
CA SER A 23 43.93 -4.10 26.41
C SER A 23 44.28 -3.06 27.48
N VAL A 24 43.28 -2.69 28.29
CA VAL A 24 43.45 -1.77 29.43
C VAL A 24 44.58 -2.24 30.37
N ARG A 25 44.73 -3.56 30.53
CA ARG A 25 45.76 -4.16 31.40
C ARG A 25 47.16 -4.06 30.79
N GLU A 26 47.29 -4.32 29.49
CA GLU A 26 48.58 -4.21 28.79
C GLU A 26 49.09 -2.77 28.79
N VAL A 27 48.22 -1.79 28.50
CA VAL A 27 48.60 -0.36 28.53
C VAL A 27 48.94 0.08 29.94
N ALA A 28 48.17 -0.33 30.96
CA ALA A 28 48.45 0.01 32.35
C ALA A 28 49.82 -0.53 32.79
N ALA A 29 50.15 -1.78 32.44
CA ALA A 29 51.41 -2.41 32.77
C ALA A 29 52.62 -1.74 32.08
N SER A 30 52.51 -1.42 30.78
CA SER A 30 53.62 -0.82 30.02
C SER A 30 53.87 0.66 30.34
N SER A 31 52.85 1.38 30.83
CA SER A 31 52.92 2.81 31.14
C SER A 31 53.07 3.14 32.63
N GLY A 32 53.08 2.13 33.51
CA GLY A 32 53.11 2.32 34.97
C GLY A 32 51.88 3.05 35.54
N ALA A 33 50.75 3.02 34.83
CA ALA A 33 49.52 3.69 35.22
C ALA A 33 48.48 2.73 35.81
N SER A 34 47.50 3.26 36.55
CA SER A 34 46.38 2.45 37.01
C SER A 34 45.49 2.01 35.83
N THR A 35 44.97 0.78 35.90
CA THR A 35 43.97 0.26 34.94
C THR A 35 42.73 1.17 34.88
N PHE A 36 42.37 1.82 35.98
CA PHE A 36 41.27 2.78 36.04
C PHE A 36 41.54 4.03 35.19
N THR A 37 42.76 4.57 35.21
CA THR A 37 43.16 5.73 34.40
C THR A 37 43.06 5.42 32.90
N VAL A 38 43.60 4.26 32.49
CA VAL A 38 43.55 3.81 31.09
C VAL A 38 42.11 3.54 30.65
N PHE A 39 41.31 2.89 31.50
CA PHE A 39 39.89 2.66 31.22
C PHE A 39 39.09 3.96 31.03
N ARG A 40 39.38 4.99 31.85
CA ARG A 40 38.77 6.32 31.67
C ARG A 40 39.17 6.98 30.35
N ALA A 41 40.42 6.81 29.91
CA ALA A 41 40.87 7.31 28.60
C ALA A 41 40.12 6.62 27.44
N TYR A 42 39.97 5.29 27.51
CA TYR A 42 39.21 4.53 26.50
C TYR A 42 37.72 4.92 26.50
N LYS A 43 37.09 5.06 27.68
CA LYS A 43 35.71 5.57 27.76
C LYS A 43 35.57 6.96 27.17
N LYS A 44 36.54 7.85 27.41
CA LYS A 44 36.53 9.21 26.85
C LYS A 44 36.61 9.17 25.32
N LEU A 45 37.55 8.41 24.76
CA LEU A 45 37.65 8.23 23.30
C LEU A 45 36.40 7.59 22.69
N ALA A 46 35.77 6.63 23.39
CA ALA A 46 34.54 6.00 22.94
C ALA A 46 33.37 7.00 22.93
N SER A 47 33.27 7.85 23.95
CA SER A 47 32.25 8.91 24.01
C SER A 47 32.43 9.98 22.93
N GLN A 48 33.67 10.15 22.43
CA GLN A 48 34.01 11.07 21.33
C GLN A 48 33.84 10.42 19.95
N GLY A 49 33.41 9.15 19.88
CA GLY A 49 33.24 8.42 18.62
C GLY A 49 34.54 8.05 17.91
N LYS A 50 35.70 8.18 18.58
CA LYS A 50 37.02 7.83 17.99
C LYS A 50 37.32 6.34 18.04
N ILE A 51 36.72 5.63 19.00
CA ILE A 51 36.86 4.18 19.19
C ILE A 51 35.48 3.58 19.51
N TYR A 52 35.33 2.27 19.34
CA TYR A 52 34.14 1.54 19.79
C TYR A 52 34.52 0.37 20.68
N ALA A 53 33.63 0.03 21.62
CA ALA A 53 33.78 -1.15 22.47
C ALA A 53 33.01 -2.32 21.88
N GLU A 54 33.60 -3.51 21.95
CA GLU A 54 32.93 -4.76 21.60
C GLU A 54 32.95 -5.69 22.81
N HIS A 55 31.75 -6.07 23.26
CA HIS A 55 31.59 -6.83 24.50
C HIS A 55 32.37 -8.15 24.43
N GLY A 56 33.23 -8.40 25.42
CA GLY A 56 34.11 -9.57 25.45
C GLY A 56 35.39 -9.46 24.59
N ASN A 57 35.45 -8.53 23.62
CA ASN A 57 36.55 -8.45 22.66
C ASN A 57 37.46 -7.21 22.83
N GLY A 58 37.05 -6.21 23.60
CA GLY A 58 37.88 -5.04 23.93
C GLY A 58 37.45 -3.78 23.17
N PHE A 59 38.42 -2.93 22.83
CA PHE A 59 38.20 -1.65 22.16
C PHE A 59 38.90 -1.62 20.80
N PHE A 60 38.30 -0.92 19.85
CA PHE A 60 38.73 -0.87 18.46
C PHE A 60 38.72 0.56 17.94
N TRP A 61 39.68 0.91 17.11
CA TRP A 61 39.79 2.24 16.52
C TRP A 61 38.75 2.48 15.42
N GLY A 62 38.25 3.71 15.32
CA GLY A 62 37.28 4.12 14.30
C GLY A 62 35.82 3.84 14.67
N THR A 63 34.98 3.70 13.66
CA THR A 63 33.55 3.39 13.82
C THR A 63 33.29 1.90 13.67
N LYS A 64 32.33 1.36 14.45
CA LYS A 64 31.96 -0.04 14.35
C LYS A 64 31.50 -0.35 12.92
N PRO A 65 32.13 -1.30 12.20
CA PRO A 65 31.67 -1.69 10.88
C PRO A 65 30.20 -2.07 10.95
N LYS A 66 29.35 -1.37 10.20
CA LYS A 66 28.00 -1.85 9.92
C LYS A 66 28.16 -3.05 9.01
N ILE A 67 28.29 -4.23 9.60
CA ILE A 67 28.02 -5.46 8.87
C ILE A 67 26.54 -5.36 8.51
N GLU A 68 26.25 -4.96 7.28
CA GLU A 68 24.95 -5.19 6.67
C GLU A 68 24.82 -6.70 6.56
N ALA A 69 24.29 -7.32 7.62
CA ALA A 69 23.77 -8.66 7.52
C ALA A 69 22.68 -8.58 6.45
N SER A 70 22.96 -9.06 5.24
CA SER A 70 21.90 -9.32 4.29
C SER A 70 21.01 -10.34 4.99
N ALA A 71 19.84 -9.89 5.43
CA ALA A 71 18.88 -10.74 6.10
C ALA A 71 18.45 -11.76 5.05
N ARG A 72 19.09 -12.93 5.04
CA ARG A 72 18.71 -14.02 4.15
C ARG A 72 17.29 -14.42 4.57
N GLU A 73 16.30 -14.00 3.80
CA GLU A 73 14.88 -14.33 4.00
C GLU A 73 14.78 -15.85 4.18
N TYR A 74 14.22 -16.29 5.31
CA TYR A 74 14.02 -17.72 5.50
C TYR A 74 13.00 -18.21 4.46
N GLU A 75 13.18 -19.41 3.91
CA GLU A 75 12.26 -19.93 2.87
C GLU A 75 10.78 -19.94 3.30
N THR A 76 10.50 -20.12 4.59
CA THR A 76 9.13 -20.03 5.13
C THR A 76 8.57 -18.62 5.07
N GLU A 77 9.39 -17.60 5.32
CA GLU A 77 9.01 -16.18 5.23
C GLU A 77 8.77 -15.79 3.77
N ARG A 78 9.62 -16.28 2.85
CA ARG A 78 9.44 -16.11 1.40
C ARG A 78 8.09 -16.67 0.95
N VAL A 79 7.75 -17.89 1.38
CA VAL A 79 6.47 -18.52 1.04
C VAL A 79 5.28 -17.78 1.66
N GLU A 80 5.37 -17.35 2.92
CA GLU A 80 4.33 -16.54 3.57
C GLU A 80 4.10 -15.22 2.81
N ARG A 81 5.17 -14.55 2.38
CA ARG A 81 5.10 -13.34 1.54
C ARG A 81 4.46 -13.61 0.19
N LEU A 82 4.79 -14.72 -0.48
CA LEU A 82 4.18 -15.08 -1.77
C LEU A 82 2.69 -15.42 -1.64
N LEU A 83 2.28 -16.08 -0.55
CA LEU A 83 0.87 -16.31 -0.23
C LEU A 83 0.15 -14.99 0.02
N LEU A 84 0.77 -14.07 0.77
CA LEU A 84 0.23 -12.73 0.96
C LEU A 84 0.09 -11.99 -0.38
N ASP A 85 1.10 -12.01 -1.25
CA ASP A 85 1.05 -11.36 -2.56
C ASP A 85 -0.07 -11.96 -3.45
N ALA A 86 -0.27 -13.28 -3.40
CA ALA A 86 -1.36 -13.94 -4.12
C ALA A 86 -2.74 -13.56 -3.56
N TRP A 87 -2.87 -13.39 -2.25
CA TRP A 87 -4.10 -12.94 -1.63
C TRP A 87 -4.40 -11.46 -1.90
N LYS A 88 -3.37 -10.60 -1.84
CA LYS A 88 -3.46 -9.18 -2.22
C LYS A 88 -3.94 -8.98 -3.65
N SER A 89 -3.55 -9.88 -4.56
CA SER A 89 -3.93 -9.83 -5.97
C SER A 89 -5.23 -10.59 -6.30
N GLY A 90 -5.93 -11.15 -5.30
CA GLY A 90 -7.16 -11.93 -5.53
C GLY A 90 -6.95 -13.32 -6.16
N LYS A 91 -5.72 -13.81 -6.28
CA LYS A 91 -5.46 -15.17 -6.81
C LYS A 91 -5.88 -16.27 -5.82
N ILE A 92 -5.96 -15.91 -4.55
CA ILE A 92 -6.51 -16.75 -3.50
C ILE A 92 -7.78 -16.07 -3.01
N SER A 93 -8.89 -16.80 -3.06
CA SER A 93 -10.19 -16.38 -2.53
C SER A 93 -10.38 -16.87 -1.11
N VAL A 94 -11.15 -16.13 -0.30
CA VAL A 94 -11.51 -16.52 1.07
C VAL A 94 -12.62 -17.58 1.11
N ASP A 95 -13.41 -17.67 0.04
CA ASP A 95 -14.56 -18.58 -0.05
C ASP A 95 -14.16 -19.99 -0.48
N ASN A 96 -12.96 -20.15 -1.04
CA ASN A 96 -12.46 -21.40 -1.58
C ASN A 96 -11.33 -21.99 -0.71
N PRO A 97 -11.17 -23.32 -0.69
CA PRO A 97 -9.97 -23.92 -0.12
C PRO A 97 -8.73 -23.39 -0.86
N LEU A 98 -7.63 -23.27 -0.13
CA LEU A 98 -6.33 -23.07 -0.75
C LEU A 98 -6.06 -24.21 -1.77
N PRO A 99 -5.28 -23.93 -2.84
CA PRO A 99 -4.83 -24.96 -3.78
C PRO A 99 -4.13 -26.12 -3.05
N SER A 100 -3.96 -27.26 -3.70
CA SER A 100 -3.36 -28.40 -3.01
C SER A 100 -1.90 -28.04 -2.65
N ILE A 101 -1.36 -28.69 -1.61
CA ILE A 101 0.04 -28.45 -1.24
C ILE A 101 0.97 -28.71 -2.43
N LYS A 102 0.65 -29.71 -3.26
CA LYS A 102 1.42 -30.03 -4.47
C LYS A 102 1.38 -28.88 -5.49
N ASP A 103 0.20 -28.32 -5.74
CA ASP A 103 0.03 -27.21 -6.68
C ASP A 103 0.75 -25.96 -6.16
N MET A 104 0.62 -25.65 -4.86
CA MET A 104 1.32 -24.52 -4.25
C MET A 104 2.85 -24.70 -4.27
N CYS A 105 3.37 -25.92 -4.10
CA CYS A 105 4.81 -26.17 -4.23
C CYS A 105 5.31 -25.84 -5.65
N LEU A 106 4.53 -26.17 -6.67
CA LEU A 106 4.83 -25.84 -8.07
C LEU A 106 4.74 -24.32 -8.29
N SER A 107 3.63 -23.68 -7.90
CA SER A 107 3.39 -22.25 -8.15
C SER A 107 4.38 -21.33 -7.41
N TYR A 108 4.81 -21.71 -6.21
CA TYR A 108 5.70 -20.88 -5.38
C TYR A 108 7.16 -21.35 -5.40
N ALA A 109 7.47 -22.36 -6.22
CA ALA A 109 8.80 -22.98 -6.33
C ALA A 109 9.38 -23.29 -4.93
N THR A 110 8.74 -24.18 -4.19
CA THR A 110 9.15 -24.58 -2.84
C THR A 110 8.97 -26.08 -2.59
N THR A 111 9.48 -26.57 -1.46
CA THR A 111 9.38 -27.98 -1.09
C THR A 111 8.12 -28.28 -0.27
N LEU A 112 7.70 -29.55 -0.29
CA LEU A 112 6.58 -30.05 0.49
C LEU A 112 6.72 -29.74 1.99
N GLY A 113 7.92 -29.93 2.55
CA GLY A 113 8.20 -29.69 3.97
C GLY A 113 8.13 -28.21 4.34
N THR A 114 8.65 -27.32 3.49
CA THR A 114 8.54 -25.87 3.71
C THR A 114 7.11 -25.39 3.62
N MET A 115 6.37 -25.77 2.57
CA MET A 115 4.96 -25.38 2.42
C MET A 115 4.10 -25.87 3.60
N ARG A 116 4.25 -27.14 4.02
CA ARG A 116 3.52 -27.68 5.19
C ARG A 116 3.81 -26.87 6.45
N ARG A 117 5.08 -26.56 6.73
CA ARG A 117 5.47 -25.75 7.91
C ARG A 117 4.83 -24.36 7.86
N THR A 118 4.87 -23.68 6.71
CA THR A 118 4.26 -22.36 6.55
C THR A 118 2.74 -22.40 6.79
N LEU A 119 2.04 -23.38 6.21
CA LEU A 119 0.59 -23.52 6.40
C LEU A 119 0.21 -23.86 7.85
N GLU A 120 0.97 -24.74 8.51
CA GLU A 120 0.75 -25.05 9.92
C GLU A 120 1.06 -23.86 10.84
N GLN A 121 2.06 -23.03 10.52
CA GLN A 121 2.30 -21.77 11.23
C GLN A 121 1.11 -20.81 11.08
N LEU A 122 0.57 -20.64 9.88
CA LEU A 122 -0.62 -19.83 9.63
C LEU A 122 -1.86 -20.39 10.34
N ARG A 123 -1.99 -21.72 10.41
CA ARG A 123 -3.05 -22.40 11.19
C ARG A 123 -2.89 -22.16 12.69
N ALA A 124 -1.69 -22.28 13.22
CA ALA A 124 -1.40 -22.03 14.64
C ALA A 124 -1.63 -20.56 15.03
N LYS A 125 -1.43 -19.62 14.11
CA LYS A 125 -1.80 -18.20 14.26
C LYS A 125 -3.31 -17.95 14.19
N GLY A 126 -4.10 -18.96 13.81
CA GLY A 126 -5.56 -18.85 13.63
C GLY A 126 -5.98 -18.23 12.31
N THR A 127 -5.06 -17.97 11.37
CA THR A 127 -5.41 -17.41 10.05
C THR A 127 -6.07 -18.45 9.15
N LEU A 128 -5.59 -19.69 9.24
CA LEU A 128 -6.12 -20.81 8.47
C LEU A 128 -6.72 -21.86 9.40
N GLU A 129 -7.62 -22.66 8.85
CA GLU A 129 -8.12 -23.89 9.45
C GLU A 129 -7.99 -25.06 8.47
N ARG A 130 -8.04 -26.28 8.98
CA ARG A 130 -7.91 -27.51 8.19
C ARG A 130 -9.25 -28.26 8.24
N LYS A 131 -9.88 -28.48 7.09
CA LYS A 131 -11.15 -29.22 6.98
C LYS A 131 -11.02 -30.43 6.04
N GLY A 132 -11.72 -31.51 6.36
CA GLY A 132 -11.79 -32.72 5.53
C GLY A 132 -10.42 -33.36 5.25
N GLN A 133 -10.18 -33.74 3.98
CA GLN A 133 -8.96 -34.43 3.49
C GLN A 133 -7.69 -33.55 3.49
N GLY A 134 -7.52 -32.72 4.51
CA GLY A 134 -6.30 -31.95 4.72
C GLY A 134 -6.14 -30.72 3.85
N ARG A 135 -7.24 -30.19 3.31
CA ARG A 135 -7.28 -28.87 2.65
C ARG A 135 -7.28 -27.76 3.70
N TYR A 136 -6.62 -26.65 3.38
CA TYR A 136 -6.58 -25.46 4.22
C TYR A 136 -7.60 -24.45 3.72
N TYR A 137 -8.29 -23.81 4.65
CA TYR A 137 -9.28 -22.75 4.41
C TYR A 137 -8.88 -21.55 5.26
N PHE A 138 -9.34 -20.36 4.89
CA PHE A 138 -9.32 -19.26 5.84
C PHE A 138 -10.23 -19.59 7.02
N ALA A 139 -9.75 -19.30 8.23
CA ALA A 139 -10.55 -19.52 9.42
C ALA A 139 -11.82 -18.65 9.35
N SER A 140 -12.98 -19.26 9.57
CA SER A 140 -14.23 -18.53 9.70
C SER A 140 -14.57 -18.34 11.17
N ALA A 141 -14.77 -17.09 11.58
CA ALA A 141 -15.26 -16.76 12.91
C ALA A 141 -16.77 -16.45 12.90
N ARG A 142 -17.51 -16.90 11.86
CA ARG A 142 -18.95 -16.60 11.69
C ARG A 142 -19.68 -16.80 13.02
N VAL A 143 -20.00 -15.67 13.65
CA VAL A 143 -20.89 -15.64 14.80
C VAL A 143 -22.26 -16.01 14.24
N THR A 144 -22.90 -17.02 14.81
CA THR A 144 -24.32 -17.30 14.56
C THR A 144 -25.11 -16.09 15.03
N SER A 145 -25.31 -15.12 14.14
CA SER A 145 -26.16 -13.96 14.38
C SER A 145 -27.47 -14.14 13.64
N GLU A 146 -28.57 -13.78 14.30
CA GLU A 146 -29.88 -13.63 13.64
C GLU A 146 -29.86 -12.43 12.67
N THR A 147 -28.93 -11.49 12.88
CA THR A 147 -28.78 -10.28 12.07
C THR A 147 -28.02 -10.56 10.78
N THR A 148 -28.68 -10.34 9.64
CA THR A 148 -28.10 -10.54 8.31
C THR A 148 -27.79 -9.23 7.58
N GLU A 149 -28.03 -8.05 8.17
CA GLU A 149 -27.82 -6.78 7.48
C GLU A 149 -26.43 -6.19 7.72
N ILE A 150 -25.75 -5.73 6.66
CA ILE A 150 -24.56 -4.88 6.72
C ILE A 150 -24.87 -3.49 6.15
N LEU A 151 -24.15 -2.48 6.63
CA LEU A 151 -24.18 -1.15 6.05
C LEU A 151 -23.16 -1.03 4.92
N LEU A 152 -23.55 -0.39 3.81
CA LEU A 152 -22.62 0.13 2.81
C LEU A 152 -22.68 1.65 2.83
N ILE A 153 -21.62 2.30 3.29
CA ILE A 153 -21.55 3.75 3.45
C ILE A 153 -20.67 4.32 2.35
N MET A 154 -21.23 5.20 1.53
CA MET A 154 -20.53 5.88 0.43
C MET A 154 -20.93 7.36 0.40
N ARG A 155 -20.12 8.25 -0.17
CA ARG A 155 -20.52 9.65 -0.33
C ARG A 155 -21.82 9.78 -1.13
N CYS A 156 -22.60 10.82 -0.88
CA CYS A 156 -23.84 11.09 -1.62
C CYS A 156 -24.04 12.58 -1.88
N ASN A 157 -25.07 12.87 -2.68
CA ASN A 157 -25.61 14.21 -2.85
C ASN A 157 -26.53 14.61 -1.66
N PRO A 158 -26.98 15.87 -1.56
CA PRO A 158 -27.87 16.31 -0.48
C PRO A 158 -29.19 15.52 -0.36
N ASN A 159 -29.62 14.87 -1.45
CA ASN A 159 -30.84 14.07 -1.49
C ASN A 159 -30.62 12.59 -1.08
N GLY A 160 -29.40 12.21 -0.70
CA GLY A 160 -29.05 10.82 -0.35
C GLY A 160 -28.74 9.90 -1.54
N ASP A 161 -28.90 10.38 -2.78
CA ASP A 161 -28.58 9.60 -3.98
C ASP A 161 -27.08 9.54 -4.30
N PHE A 162 -26.72 8.52 -5.07
CA PHE A 162 -25.36 8.18 -5.47
C PHE A 162 -24.98 8.68 -6.87
N ASN A 163 -25.71 9.64 -7.45
CA ASN A 163 -25.45 10.12 -8.82
C ASN A 163 -24.08 10.78 -8.98
N CYS A 164 -23.43 11.16 -7.87
CA CYS A 164 -22.09 11.72 -7.90
C CYS A 164 -20.98 10.67 -7.95
N LEU A 165 -21.27 9.37 -7.78
CA LEU A 165 -20.28 8.30 -7.77
C LEU A 165 -19.66 8.05 -9.15
N GLY A 166 -18.35 7.81 -9.19
CA GLY A 166 -17.64 7.40 -10.40
C GLY A 166 -17.79 5.91 -10.72
N GLU A 167 -17.34 5.49 -11.91
CA GLU A 167 -17.41 4.10 -12.39
C GLU A 167 -16.79 3.10 -11.40
N ARG A 168 -15.63 3.44 -10.81
CA ARG A 168 -14.96 2.58 -9.81
C ARG A 168 -15.79 2.42 -8.54
N GLU A 169 -16.41 3.49 -8.07
CA GLU A 169 -17.27 3.47 -6.87
C GLU A 169 -18.52 2.63 -7.13
N LEU A 170 -19.16 2.78 -8.29
CA LEU A 170 -20.32 1.98 -8.67
C LEU A 170 -19.96 0.49 -8.85
N SER A 171 -18.82 0.19 -9.47
CA SER A 171 -18.30 -1.18 -9.57
C SER A 171 -18.05 -1.78 -8.17
N PHE A 172 -17.47 -1.00 -7.26
CA PHE A 172 -17.27 -1.42 -5.88
C PHE A 172 -18.60 -1.70 -5.16
N MET A 173 -19.56 -0.80 -5.28
CA MET A 173 -20.92 -0.99 -4.74
C MET A 173 -21.51 -2.31 -5.23
N GLN A 174 -21.54 -2.54 -6.55
CA GLN A 174 -22.05 -3.78 -7.14
C GLN A 174 -21.35 -5.02 -6.58
N LYS A 175 -20.02 -5.00 -6.48
CA LYS A 175 -19.24 -6.12 -5.94
C LYS A 175 -19.54 -6.37 -4.46
N VAL A 176 -19.74 -5.32 -3.65
CA VAL A 176 -20.17 -5.48 -2.25
C VAL A 176 -21.54 -6.16 -2.15
N TYR A 177 -22.51 -5.81 -3.01
CA TYR A 177 -23.81 -6.50 -3.05
C TYR A 177 -23.65 -8.00 -3.38
N VAL A 178 -22.83 -8.33 -4.37
CA VAL A 178 -22.57 -9.73 -4.76
C VAL A 178 -21.91 -10.50 -3.61
N GLU A 179 -20.89 -9.93 -2.99
CA GLU A 179 -20.14 -10.58 -1.89
C GLU A 179 -20.98 -10.72 -0.61
N ALA A 180 -21.80 -9.72 -0.29
CA ALA A 180 -22.74 -9.80 0.81
C ALA A 180 -23.76 -10.94 0.58
N HIS A 181 -24.33 -11.02 -0.63
CA HIS A 181 -25.28 -12.07 -0.98
C HIS A 181 -24.65 -13.47 -0.89
N ARG A 182 -23.42 -13.66 -1.39
CA ARG A 182 -22.64 -14.92 -1.23
C ARG A 182 -22.47 -15.31 0.24
N ASN A 183 -22.42 -14.31 1.13
CA ASN A 183 -22.30 -14.50 2.57
C ASN A 183 -23.64 -14.57 3.33
N ASN A 184 -24.78 -14.64 2.62
CA ASN A 184 -26.13 -14.57 3.18
C ASN A 184 -26.38 -13.29 3.99
N LEU A 185 -25.83 -12.17 3.52
CA LEU A 185 -26.00 -10.85 4.11
C LEU A 185 -26.81 -9.95 3.17
N ASN A 186 -27.68 -9.13 3.75
CA ASN A 186 -28.40 -8.04 3.11
C ASN A 186 -27.60 -6.74 3.22
N VAL A 187 -27.68 -5.88 2.21
CA VAL A 187 -26.96 -4.60 2.20
C VAL A 187 -27.96 -3.45 2.34
N LYS A 188 -27.77 -2.64 3.39
CA LYS A 188 -28.41 -1.34 3.55
C LYS A 188 -27.42 -0.25 3.16
N ALA A 189 -27.62 0.35 1.99
CA ALA A 189 -26.78 1.44 1.52
C ALA A 189 -27.18 2.78 2.19
N LEU A 190 -26.18 3.50 2.68
CA LEU A 190 -26.33 4.84 3.26
C LEU A 190 -25.40 5.81 2.56
N GLY A 191 -25.93 6.96 2.19
CA GLY A 191 -25.17 8.10 1.70
C GLY A 191 -24.54 8.89 2.83
N TYR A 192 -23.25 9.25 2.74
CA TYR A 192 -22.60 10.21 3.62
C TYR A 192 -22.57 11.59 2.95
N TYR A 193 -23.41 12.50 3.45
CA TYR A 193 -23.43 13.88 3.01
C TYR A 193 -22.46 14.70 3.86
N GLU A 194 -21.29 14.98 3.28
CA GLU A 194 -20.13 15.52 3.99
C GLU A 194 -20.35 16.93 4.56
N GLU A 195 -21.02 17.80 3.81
CA GLU A 195 -21.25 19.21 4.21
C GLU A 195 -21.92 19.31 5.59
N GLU A 196 -22.82 18.37 5.88
CA GLU A 196 -23.53 18.29 7.16
C GLU A 196 -23.03 17.17 8.08
N GLY A 197 -22.13 16.31 7.59
CA GLY A 197 -21.71 15.09 8.29
C GLY A 197 -22.90 14.16 8.60
N ALA A 198 -23.86 14.04 7.70
CA ALA A 198 -25.08 13.26 7.90
C ALA A 198 -25.05 11.95 7.11
N PHE A 199 -25.70 10.90 7.65
CA PHE A 199 -26.01 9.70 6.87
C PHE A 199 -27.44 9.79 6.36
N LEU A 200 -27.65 9.52 5.08
CA LEU A 200 -28.93 9.60 4.39
C LEU A 200 -29.30 8.24 3.82
N ASP A 201 -30.57 7.87 3.87
CA ASP A 201 -31.09 6.73 3.09
C ASP A 201 -31.42 7.15 1.64
N ALA A 202 -31.94 6.21 0.85
CA ALA A 202 -32.30 6.46 -0.55
C ALA A 202 -33.46 7.48 -0.73
N ASN A 203 -34.20 7.80 0.34
CA ASN A 203 -35.25 8.81 0.34
C ASN A 203 -34.77 10.16 0.89
N GLY A 204 -33.48 10.28 1.23
CA GLY A 204 -32.90 11.48 1.84
C GLY A 204 -33.21 11.61 3.34
N ASN A 205 -33.76 10.58 3.99
CA ASN A 205 -33.99 10.63 5.44
C ASN A 205 -32.68 10.48 6.19
N ARG A 206 -32.52 11.26 7.26
CA ARG A 206 -31.35 11.16 8.13
C ARG A 206 -31.39 9.88 8.96
N ILE A 207 -30.30 9.12 8.91
CA ILE A 207 -30.09 7.90 9.68
C ILE A 207 -29.01 8.15 10.74
N LYS A 208 -29.27 7.75 11.98
CA LYS A 208 -28.25 7.71 13.03
C LYS A 208 -27.65 6.32 13.09
N LEU A 209 -26.32 6.20 13.12
CA LEU A 209 -25.67 4.89 13.21
C LEU A 209 -26.00 4.17 14.52
N GLU A 210 -26.33 4.92 15.56
CA GLU A 210 -26.80 4.39 16.85
C GLU A 210 -28.16 3.67 16.75
N GLU A 211 -28.93 3.87 15.67
CA GLU A 211 -30.18 3.16 15.39
C GLU A 211 -29.92 1.86 14.61
N CYS A 212 -28.71 1.67 14.08
CA CYS A 212 -28.28 0.49 13.33
C CYS A 212 -27.50 -0.51 14.21
N ARG A 213 -27.90 -0.69 15.48
CA ARG A 213 -27.14 -1.50 16.46
C ARG A 213 -27.10 -2.98 16.11
N ASP A 214 -28.12 -3.44 15.41
CA ASP A 214 -28.28 -4.84 15.01
C ASP A 214 -27.65 -5.11 13.64
N CYS A 215 -26.93 -4.16 13.04
CA CYS A 215 -26.17 -4.45 11.83
C CYS A 215 -24.93 -5.29 12.16
N PHE A 216 -24.66 -6.25 11.29
CA PHE A 216 -23.54 -7.17 11.39
C PHE A 216 -22.18 -6.47 11.20
N GLY A 217 -22.14 -5.37 10.45
CA GLY A 217 -20.93 -4.61 10.15
C GLY A 217 -21.17 -3.48 9.15
N ALA A 218 -20.12 -2.72 8.84
CA ALA A 218 -20.16 -1.68 7.82
C ALA A 218 -18.97 -1.76 6.85
N VAL A 219 -19.27 -1.65 5.56
CA VAL A 219 -18.28 -1.35 4.52
C VAL A 219 -18.37 0.14 4.21
N VAL A 220 -17.24 0.84 4.23
CA VAL A 220 -17.17 2.31 4.12
C VAL A 220 -16.21 2.71 3.02
N SER A 221 -16.65 3.52 2.06
CA SER A 221 -15.77 4.20 1.10
C SER A 221 -15.39 5.59 1.61
N THR A 222 -14.10 5.94 1.50
CA THR A 222 -13.60 7.31 1.75
C THR A 222 -13.25 8.05 0.46
N MET A 223 -13.55 7.46 -0.71
CA MET A 223 -13.27 8.11 -1.99
C MET A 223 -14.01 9.45 -2.07
N LEU A 224 -13.25 10.54 -2.29
CA LEU A 224 -13.75 11.92 -2.34
C LEU A 224 -14.53 12.37 -1.09
N VAL A 225 -14.18 11.83 0.09
CA VAL A 225 -14.59 12.36 1.39
C VAL A 225 -13.42 13.15 1.95
N PHE A 226 -13.50 14.48 1.98
CA PHE A 226 -12.36 15.33 2.32
C PHE A 226 -12.11 15.47 3.84
N ASP A 227 -13.16 15.49 4.65
CA ASP A 227 -13.15 15.57 6.11
C ASP A 227 -13.50 14.20 6.73
N ILE A 228 -12.53 13.29 6.63
CA ILE A 228 -12.62 11.96 7.21
C ILE A 228 -12.80 11.94 8.73
N ASN A 229 -12.35 12.98 9.44
CA ASN A 229 -12.40 13.00 10.91
C ASN A 229 -13.85 12.99 11.42
N LYS A 230 -14.74 13.75 10.77
CA LYS A 230 -16.18 13.74 11.11
C LYS A 230 -16.83 12.39 10.88
N LEU A 231 -16.49 11.73 9.77
CA LEU A 231 -16.98 10.39 9.44
C LEU A 231 -16.54 9.37 10.50
N PHE A 232 -15.25 9.34 10.83
CA PHE A 232 -14.71 8.38 11.80
C PHE A 232 -15.13 8.67 13.24
N ALA A 233 -15.39 9.92 13.61
CA ALA A 233 -15.97 10.24 14.91
C ALA A 233 -17.33 9.55 15.11
N LYS A 234 -18.14 9.44 14.05
CA LYS A 234 -19.44 8.75 14.09
C LYS A 234 -19.27 7.22 14.04
N LEU A 235 -18.36 6.70 13.20
CA LEU A 235 -18.07 5.26 13.17
C LEU A 235 -17.44 4.74 14.47
N ALA A 236 -16.76 5.62 15.22
CA ALA A 236 -16.19 5.28 16.51
C ALA A 236 -17.26 4.97 17.57
N THR A 237 -18.49 5.50 17.44
CA THR A 237 -19.60 5.25 18.39
C THR A 237 -20.25 3.88 18.21
N THR A 238 -20.00 3.19 17.10
CA THR A 238 -20.56 1.87 16.81
C THR A 238 -19.72 0.74 17.40
N ARG A 239 -20.32 -0.45 17.54
CA ARG A 239 -19.64 -1.65 18.10
C ARG A 239 -19.32 -2.72 17.07
N PHE A 240 -19.98 -2.69 15.91
CA PHE A 240 -19.80 -3.68 14.87
C PHE A 240 -18.44 -3.51 14.12
N PRO A 241 -17.96 -4.55 13.44
CA PRO A 241 -16.81 -4.48 12.54
C PRO A 241 -17.00 -3.48 11.40
N VAL A 242 -15.90 -2.80 11.03
CA VAL A 242 -15.89 -1.80 9.95
C VAL A 242 -14.73 -2.10 8.99
N ALA A 243 -15.06 -2.30 7.72
CA ALA A 243 -14.11 -2.38 6.62
C ALA A 243 -14.11 -1.05 5.86
N VAL A 244 -12.93 -0.47 5.63
CA VAL A 244 -12.78 0.85 5.04
C VAL A 244 -11.97 0.74 3.75
N TRP A 245 -12.56 1.09 2.63
CA TRP A 245 -11.81 1.47 1.43
C TRP A 245 -11.21 2.86 1.66
N TRP A 246 -9.89 2.88 1.84
CA TRP A 246 -9.13 4.05 2.23
C TRP A 246 -8.48 4.72 1.01
N GLU A 247 -8.93 5.93 0.70
CA GLU A 247 -8.48 6.76 -0.43
C GLU A 247 -7.80 8.06 0.06
N HIS A 248 -6.95 7.92 1.08
CA HIS A 248 -6.15 9.02 1.66
C HIS A 248 -4.70 8.58 1.88
N PRO A 249 -3.79 9.53 2.17
CA PRO A 249 -2.44 9.21 2.62
C PRO A 249 -2.42 8.28 3.84
N LEU A 250 -1.44 7.38 3.87
CA LEU A 250 -1.38 6.33 4.91
C LEU A 250 -1.17 6.88 6.33
N TYR A 251 -0.55 8.06 6.45
CA TYR A 251 -0.28 8.70 7.73
C TYR A 251 -1.52 9.38 8.34
N ASP A 252 -2.59 9.56 7.55
CA ASP A 252 -3.85 10.18 8.00
C ASP A 252 -4.79 9.18 8.68
N ILE A 253 -4.47 7.87 8.65
CA ILE A 253 -5.27 6.85 9.32
C ILE A 253 -5.27 7.12 10.84
N PRO A 254 -6.46 7.21 11.47
CA PRO A 254 -6.54 7.40 12.92
C PRO A 254 -5.80 6.28 13.68
N ARG A 255 -4.72 6.64 14.39
CA ARG A 255 -3.85 5.67 15.09
C ARG A 255 -4.59 4.81 16.11
N ALA A 256 -5.63 5.36 16.74
CA ALA A 256 -6.48 4.64 17.68
C ALA A 256 -7.20 3.48 16.98
N LEU A 257 -7.85 3.75 15.85
CA LEU A 257 -8.63 2.77 15.10
C LEU A 257 -7.75 1.70 14.44
N LYS A 258 -6.53 2.07 14.02
CA LYS A 258 -5.58 1.13 13.37
C LYS A 258 -5.23 -0.09 14.24
N LYS A 259 -5.34 0.02 15.58
CA LYS A 259 -5.06 -1.08 16.52
C LYS A 259 -6.28 -1.92 16.86
N GLU A 260 -7.48 -1.43 16.55
CA GLU A 260 -8.73 -2.12 16.87
C GLU A 260 -8.99 -3.23 15.85
N LYS A 261 -9.17 -4.47 16.34
CA LYS A 261 -9.45 -5.62 15.47
C LYS A 261 -10.72 -5.47 14.65
N ARG A 262 -11.67 -4.63 15.10
CA ARG A 262 -12.92 -4.37 14.40
C ARG A 262 -12.73 -3.53 13.14
N PHE A 263 -11.65 -2.75 13.02
CA PHE A 263 -11.35 -1.96 11.84
C PHE A 263 -10.38 -2.65 10.90
N ALA A 264 -10.67 -2.57 9.62
CA ALA A 264 -9.74 -2.90 8.55
C ALA A 264 -9.69 -1.75 7.55
N PHE A 265 -8.49 -1.32 7.18
CA PHE A 265 -8.29 -0.28 6.18
C PHE A 265 -7.58 -0.89 4.98
N PHE A 266 -8.18 -0.70 3.81
CA PHE A 266 -7.74 -1.26 2.54
C PHE A 266 -7.26 -0.18 1.59
N ASN A 267 -6.04 -0.35 1.05
CA ASN A 267 -5.52 0.47 -0.03
C ASN A 267 -5.90 -0.12 -1.35
N LEU A 268 -6.27 0.74 -2.30
CA LEU A 268 -6.34 0.33 -3.69
C LEU A 268 -5.49 1.21 -4.61
N ALA A 269 -5.29 2.49 -4.31
CA ALA A 269 -4.68 3.42 -5.26
C ALA A 269 -3.48 4.23 -4.75
N PHE A 270 -3.32 4.39 -3.43
CA PHE A 270 -2.28 5.24 -2.85
C PHE A 270 -0.95 4.49 -2.66
N GLY A 271 0.18 5.18 -2.76
CA GLY A 271 1.48 4.55 -2.69
C GLY A 271 1.99 4.04 -4.04
N GLU A 272 3.26 3.65 -4.04
CA GLU A 272 4.04 3.47 -5.27
C GLU A 272 3.71 2.19 -6.06
N PHE A 273 2.92 1.29 -5.49
CA PHE A 273 2.74 -0.05 -6.04
C PHE A 273 2.09 -0.09 -7.43
N PRO A 274 1.08 0.75 -7.79
CA PRO A 274 0.51 0.71 -9.13
C PRO A 274 1.59 1.08 -10.17
N GLY A 275 2.38 2.11 -9.88
CA GLY A 275 3.51 2.52 -10.70
C GLY A 275 4.57 1.42 -10.86
N ARG A 276 4.90 0.71 -9.77
CA ARG A 276 5.83 -0.43 -9.84
C ARG A 276 5.29 -1.59 -10.69
N ILE A 277 3.99 -1.89 -10.61
CA ILE A 277 3.39 -2.97 -11.38
C ILE A 277 3.40 -2.62 -12.87
N VAL A 278 2.96 -1.42 -13.24
CA VAL A 278 3.05 -0.92 -14.63
C VAL A 278 4.49 -0.91 -15.12
N GLY A 279 5.44 -0.42 -14.31
CA GLY A 279 6.85 -0.43 -14.67
C GLY A 279 7.38 -1.85 -14.94
N ARG A 280 7.07 -2.82 -14.08
CA ARG A 280 7.48 -4.23 -14.30
C ARG A 280 6.85 -4.82 -15.56
N PHE A 281 5.59 -4.47 -15.84
CA PHE A 281 4.91 -4.87 -17.07
C PHE A 281 5.64 -4.32 -18.32
N LEU A 282 6.01 -3.04 -18.31
CA LEU A 282 6.76 -2.42 -19.41
C LEU A 282 8.18 -3.00 -19.56
N LYS A 283 8.87 -3.31 -18.45
CA LYS A 283 10.19 -3.95 -18.51
C LYS A 283 10.13 -5.34 -19.13
N LYS A 284 9.06 -6.11 -18.89
CA LYS A 284 8.86 -7.41 -19.55
C LYS A 284 8.69 -7.28 -21.06
N LYS A 285 8.23 -6.12 -21.56
CA LYS A 285 8.18 -5.79 -22.98
C LYS A 285 9.52 -5.27 -23.54
N GLY A 286 10.58 -5.21 -22.74
CA GLY A 286 11.90 -4.75 -23.17
C GLY A 286 12.06 -3.23 -23.25
N LEU A 287 11.10 -2.46 -22.74
CA LEU A 287 11.15 -1.00 -22.79
C LEU A 287 12.08 -0.45 -21.69
N THR A 288 12.73 0.69 -21.95
CA THR A 288 13.78 1.24 -21.07
C THR A 288 13.66 2.73 -20.80
N ARG A 289 13.10 3.49 -21.75
CA ARG A 289 12.91 4.94 -21.68
C ARG A 289 11.43 5.26 -21.80
N ILE A 290 10.86 5.93 -20.81
CA ILE A 290 9.42 6.24 -20.79
C ILE A 290 9.19 7.71 -20.46
N ALA A 291 8.05 8.24 -20.87
CA ALA A 291 7.53 9.50 -20.35
C ALA A 291 6.37 9.23 -19.40
N PHE A 292 6.33 9.91 -18.25
CA PHE A 292 5.15 9.93 -17.39
C PHE A 292 4.38 11.23 -17.61
N VAL A 293 3.12 11.11 -18.06
CA VAL A 293 2.28 12.25 -18.40
C VAL A 293 1.16 12.40 -17.39
N SER A 294 1.12 13.53 -16.67
CA SER A 294 0.06 13.79 -15.70
C SER A 294 -0.28 15.28 -15.57
N PRO A 295 -1.52 15.70 -15.87
CA PRO A 295 -1.98 17.06 -15.57
C PRO A 295 -2.46 17.22 -14.10
N TYR A 296 -2.29 16.19 -13.26
CA TYR A 296 -2.85 16.10 -11.91
C TYR A 296 -1.76 15.90 -10.84
N HIS A 297 -0.58 16.46 -11.05
CA HIS A 297 0.61 16.15 -10.25
C HIS A 297 0.65 16.86 -8.88
N MET A 298 -0.36 17.70 -8.57
CA MET A 298 -0.59 18.12 -7.19
C MET A 298 -1.03 16.94 -6.32
N SER A 299 -1.67 15.93 -6.92
CA SER A 299 -2.12 14.76 -6.18
C SER A 299 -0.99 13.78 -5.82
N MET A 300 -1.08 13.26 -4.60
CA MET A 300 -0.18 12.22 -4.10
C MET A 300 -0.23 10.94 -4.92
N TRP A 301 -1.40 10.49 -5.39
CA TRP A 301 -1.48 9.26 -6.20
C TRP A 301 -0.72 9.39 -7.53
N SER A 302 -0.67 10.59 -8.13
CA SER A 302 0.09 10.84 -9.37
C SER A 302 1.60 10.76 -9.10
N ARG A 303 2.04 11.41 -8.01
CA ARG A 303 3.43 11.41 -7.55
C ARG A 303 3.91 10.01 -7.16
N ASP A 304 3.06 9.24 -6.49
CA ASP A 304 3.35 7.88 -6.07
C ASP A 304 3.50 6.93 -7.27
N ARG A 305 2.61 7.04 -8.28
CA ARG A 305 2.73 6.27 -9.54
C ARG A 305 4.07 6.56 -10.23
N LEU A 306 4.43 7.83 -10.36
CA LEU A 306 5.72 8.25 -10.91
C LEU A 306 6.90 7.67 -10.13
N LYS A 307 6.86 7.78 -8.79
CA LYS A 307 7.91 7.23 -7.92
C LYS A 307 8.02 5.71 -8.06
N GLY A 308 6.89 5.02 -8.18
CA GLY A 308 6.84 3.59 -8.46
C GLY A 308 7.52 3.20 -9.77
N LEU A 309 7.29 3.96 -10.85
CA LEU A 309 7.94 3.75 -12.15
C LEU A 309 9.47 3.95 -12.04
N LYS A 310 9.91 5.04 -11.41
CA LYS A 310 11.34 5.33 -11.17
C LYS A 310 12.03 4.21 -10.39
N ASN A 311 11.37 3.66 -9.37
CA ASN A 311 11.91 2.59 -8.54
C ASN A 311 12.10 1.25 -9.28
N VAL A 312 11.50 1.07 -10.46
CA VAL A 312 11.76 -0.11 -11.34
C VAL A 312 13.05 0.08 -12.16
N GLY A 313 13.62 1.28 -12.19
CA GLY A 313 14.86 1.61 -12.89
C GLY A 313 14.66 1.88 -14.37
N PHE A 314 13.68 2.73 -14.71
CA PHE A 314 13.52 3.35 -16.03
C PHE A 314 14.24 4.69 -16.09
N GLU A 315 14.66 5.11 -17.28
CA GLU A 315 14.84 6.53 -17.57
C GLU A 315 13.45 7.14 -17.78
N VAL A 316 13.01 7.97 -16.83
CA VAL A 316 11.65 8.56 -16.86
C VAL A 316 11.74 10.05 -17.17
N PHE A 317 11.14 10.46 -18.29
CA PHE A 317 10.87 11.86 -18.58
C PHE A 317 9.56 12.29 -17.91
N GLU A 318 9.59 13.37 -17.14
CA GLU A 318 8.44 13.86 -16.38
C GLU A 318 7.70 14.96 -17.15
N ALA A 319 6.55 14.61 -17.71
CA ALA A 319 5.64 15.54 -18.37
C ALA A 319 4.43 15.81 -17.45
N THR A 320 4.69 16.55 -16.37
CA THR A 320 3.71 16.76 -15.28
C THR A 320 3.31 18.21 -15.10
N ASP A 321 2.06 18.43 -14.71
CA ASP A 321 1.53 19.72 -14.26
C ASP A 321 0.95 19.59 -12.83
N ALA A 322 1.33 20.49 -11.93
CA ALA A 322 0.95 20.45 -10.51
C ALA A 322 -0.06 21.54 -10.13
N SER A 323 -0.78 22.12 -11.09
CA SER A 323 -1.79 23.14 -10.81
C SER A 323 -3.12 22.57 -10.29
N HIS A 324 -3.37 21.27 -10.50
CA HIS A 324 -4.59 20.59 -10.08
C HIS A 324 -4.28 19.21 -9.48
N ALA A 325 -5.14 18.73 -8.58
CA ALA A 325 -5.02 17.42 -7.95
C ALA A 325 -5.93 16.38 -8.61
N SER A 326 -7.00 16.80 -9.27
CA SER A 326 -7.94 15.85 -9.86
C SER A 326 -8.67 16.40 -11.09
N PRO A 327 -9.30 15.51 -11.88
CA PRO A 327 -10.24 15.94 -12.91
C PRO A 327 -11.43 16.74 -12.35
N TYR A 328 -11.80 16.54 -11.08
CA TYR A 328 -12.92 17.27 -10.45
C TYR A 328 -12.58 18.75 -10.31
N ASP A 329 -11.38 19.07 -9.82
CA ASP A 329 -10.88 20.45 -9.68
C ASP A 329 -10.98 21.20 -11.02
N PHE A 330 -10.60 20.53 -12.12
CA PHE A 330 -10.67 21.09 -13.47
C PHE A 330 -12.10 21.39 -13.91
N MET A 331 -13.05 20.48 -13.65
CA MET A 331 -14.42 20.60 -14.18
C MET A 331 -15.19 21.78 -13.58
N GLN A 332 -14.71 22.35 -12.47
CA GLN A 332 -15.31 23.53 -11.85
C GLN A 332 -14.92 24.84 -12.55
N GLU A 333 -13.95 24.82 -13.47
CA GLU A 333 -13.47 26.03 -14.14
C GLU A 333 -14.24 26.37 -15.43
N PRO A 334 -14.43 27.67 -15.76
CA PRO A 334 -14.90 28.09 -17.06
C PRO A 334 -13.98 27.58 -18.18
N ARG A 335 -14.55 26.99 -19.24
CA ARG A 335 -13.80 26.42 -20.38
C ARG A 335 -12.81 25.31 -19.97
N ALA A 336 -13.09 24.61 -18.87
CA ALA A 336 -12.30 23.50 -18.32
C ALA A 336 -11.72 22.56 -19.39
N HIS A 337 -12.56 22.09 -20.32
CA HIS A 337 -12.13 21.14 -21.34
C HIS A 337 -11.10 21.71 -22.31
N ALA A 338 -11.28 22.97 -22.76
CA ALA A 338 -10.31 23.62 -23.64
C ALA A 338 -8.95 23.83 -22.94
N ARG A 339 -8.97 24.27 -21.67
CA ARG A 339 -7.78 24.45 -20.86
C ARG A 339 -7.06 23.13 -20.60
N TYR A 340 -7.81 22.08 -20.26
CA TYR A 340 -7.29 20.73 -20.08
C TYR A 340 -6.54 20.23 -21.32
N ARG A 341 -7.12 20.39 -22.51
CA ARG A 341 -6.46 20.04 -23.78
C ARG A 341 -5.20 20.85 -24.03
N GLN A 342 -5.20 22.14 -23.73
CA GLN A 342 -4.02 23.00 -23.86
C GLN A 342 -2.88 22.54 -22.96
N ILE A 343 -3.17 22.17 -21.71
CA ILE A 343 -2.19 21.64 -20.77
C ILE A 343 -1.59 20.34 -21.33
N LEU A 344 -2.43 19.39 -21.74
CA LEU A 344 -1.95 18.13 -22.30
C LEU A 344 -1.03 18.34 -23.51
N MET A 345 -1.44 19.18 -24.47
CA MET A 345 -0.61 19.51 -25.64
C MET A 345 0.74 20.13 -25.22
N SER A 346 0.74 21.04 -24.23
CA SER A 346 1.96 21.66 -23.71
C SER A 346 2.89 20.65 -23.03
N LEU A 347 2.34 19.69 -22.28
CA LEU A 347 3.10 18.64 -21.61
C LEU A 347 3.78 17.73 -22.63
N VAL A 348 3.01 17.21 -23.60
CA VAL A 348 3.54 16.21 -24.53
C VAL A 348 4.46 16.79 -25.61
N LYS A 349 4.33 18.08 -25.94
CA LYS A 349 5.23 18.77 -26.88
C LYS A 349 6.70 18.73 -26.44
N LYS A 350 6.96 18.61 -25.14
CA LYS A 350 8.31 18.61 -24.56
C LYS A 350 8.90 17.21 -24.43
N ILE A 351 8.12 16.15 -24.69
CA ILE A 351 8.56 14.78 -24.52
C ILE A 351 9.59 14.43 -25.60
N PRO A 352 10.82 14.02 -25.24
CA PRO A 352 11.80 13.55 -26.19
C PRO A 352 11.38 12.17 -26.76
N PRO A 353 12.07 11.64 -27.78
CA PRO A 353 11.87 10.27 -28.22
C PRO A 353 12.06 9.28 -27.05
N VAL A 354 11.00 8.54 -26.73
CA VAL A 354 10.89 7.53 -25.66
C VAL A 354 10.14 6.31 -26.20
N ASP A 355 10.26 5.17 -25.52
CA ASP A 355 9.64 3.91 -25.94
C ASP A 355 8.13 3.86 -25.66
N ALA A 356 7.68 4.54 -24.60
CA ALA A 356 6.27 4.55 -24.20
C ALA A 356 5.89 5.79 -23.39
N TRP A 357 4.61 6.14 -23.43
CA TRP A 357 3.98 7.08 -22.51
C TRP A 357 3.18 6.32 -21.45
N VAL A 358 3.48 6.58 -20.18
CA VAL A 358 2.66 6.17 -19.05
C VAL A 358 1.82 7.36 -18.64
N VAL A 359 0.52 7.29 -18.90
CA VAL A 359 -0.41 8.39 -18.62
C VAL A 359 -1.08 8.19 -17.27
N SER A 360 -1.42 9.27 -16.58
CA SER A 360 -1.82 9.17 -15.18
C SER A 360 -3.18 8.51 -14.95
N ASN A 361 -4.09 8.53 -15.93
CA ASN A 361 -5.37 7.81 -15.90
C ASN A 361 -5.99 7.73 -17.30
N ASP A 362 -7.06 6.93 -17.46
CA ASP A 362 -7.68 6.67 -18.75
C ASP A 362 -8.25 7.93 -19.40
N ARG A 363 -8.76 8.87 -18.62
CA ARG A 363 -9.21 10.17 -19.14
C ARG A 363 -8.10 10.95 -19.82
N VAL A 364 -6.86 10.87 -19.31
CA VAL A 364 -5.68 11.48 -19.93
C VAL A 364 -5.31 10.73 -21.21
N GLY A 365 -5.24 9.40 -21.16
CA GLY A 365 -4.86 8.61 -22.33
C GLY A 365 -5.83 8.76 -23.50
N VAL A 366 -7.13 8.70 -23.22
CA VAL A 366 -8.20 8.87 -24.23
C VAL A 366 -8.14 10.26 -24.87
N GLU A 367 -7.92 11.31 -24.07
CA GLU A 367 -7.79 12.66 -24.64
C GLU A 367 -6.52 12.81 -25.51
N LEU A 368 -5.40 12.21 -25.10
CA LEU A 368 -4.19 12.21 -25.92
C LEU A 368 -4.38 11.44 -27.24
N ILE A 369 -5.06 10.29 -27.22
CA ILE A 369 -5.43 9.54 -28.44
C ILE A 369 -6.29 10.42 -29.36
N SER A 370 -7.31 11.08 -28.79
CA SER A 370 -8.17 12.02 -29.54
C SER A 370 -7.39 13.16 -30.18
N LEU A 371 -6.45 13.77 -29.44
CA LEU A 371 -5.57 14.82 -29.94
C LEU A 371 -4.64 14.34 -31.06
N ALA A 372 -4.09 13.13 -30.94
CA ALA A 372 -3.22 12.53 -31.95
C ALA A 372 -3.99 12.23 -33.25
N ASN A 373 -5.19 11.63 -33.14
CA ASN A 373 -6.09 11.37 -34.27
C ASN A 373 -6.51 12.65 -35.01
N GLN A 374 -6.56 13.78 -34.31
CA GLN A 374 -6.83 15.11 -34.90
C GLN A 374 -5.58 15.80 -35.47
N GLY A 375 -4.42 15.14 -35.46
CA GLY A 375 -3.15 15.71 -35.91
C GLY A 375 -2.63 16.86 -35.05
N LYS A 376 -3.10 17.00 -33.80
CA LYS A 376 -2.68 18.08 -32.89
C LYS A 376 -1.40 17.76 -32.14
N ILE A 377 -1.10 16.47 -31.97
CA ILE A 377 0.14 15.96 -31.37
C ILE A 377 0.62 14.74 -32.15
N LEU A 378 1.86 14.33 -31.93
CA LEU A 378 2.38 13.07 -32.47
C LEU A 378 1.75 11.88 -31.75
N HIS A 379 1.60 10.77 -32.47
CA HIS A 379 1.24 9.50 -31.86
C HIS A 379 2.37 9.00 -30.96
N PRO A 380 2.07 8.61 -29.70
CA PRO A 380 3.06 7.93 -28.89
C PRO A 380 3.38 6.53 -29.46
N PRO A 381 4.63 6.05 -29.34
CA PRO A 381 4.99 4.72 -29.82
C PRO A 381 4.21 3.59 -29.13
N TYR A 382 3.94 3.77 -27.84
CA TYR A 382 3.09 2.91 -27.03
C TYR A 382 2.53 3.71 -25.85
N MET A 383 1.33 3.37 -25.38
CA MET A 383 0.70 4.06 -24.25
C MET A 383 0.09 3.06 -23.28
N VAL A 384 0.31 3.26 -21.98
CA VAL A 384 -0.36 2.54 -20.90
C VAL A 384 -0.89 3.52 -19.86
N SER A 385 -2.04 3.20 -19.29
CA SER A 385 -2.82 4.06 -18.42
C SER A 385 -3.17 3.39 -17.10
N PHE A 386 -4.00 4.05 -16.28
CA PHE A 386 -4.60 3.54 -15.05
C PHE A 386 -6.11 3.76 -15.07
N ASP A 387 -6.83 2.86 -14.40
CA ASP A 387 -8.25 2.88 -14.03
C ASP A 387 -9.08 1.76 -14.68
N ASN A 388 -8.65 1.23 -15.83
CA ASN A 388 -9.34 0.23 -16.64
C ASN A 388 -10.82 0.55 -16.90
N SER A 389 -11.11 1.81 -17.23
CA SER A 389 -12.46 2.31 -17.47
C SER A 389 -13.06 1.77 -18.76
N THR A 390 -14.38 1.90 -18.89
CA THR A 390 -15.09 1.60 -20.15
C THR A 390 -14.50 2.37 -21.35
N ASP A 391 -14.03 3.60 -21.16
CA ASP A 391 -13.42 4.38 -22.25
C ASP A 391 -12.06 3.82 -22.68
N SER A 392 -11.31 3.17 -21.77
CA SER A 392 -10.08 2.48 -22.14
C SER A 392 -10.36 1.32 -23.10
N TYR A 393 -11.47 0.60 -22.93
CA TYR A 393 -11.91 -0.44 -23.86
C TYR A 393 -12.31 0.11 -25.22
N ARG A 394 -13.10 1.20 -25.25
CA ARG A 394 -13.51 1.85 -26.50
C ARG A 394 -12.32 2.31 -27.36
N ASN A 395 -11.24 2.75 -26.70
CA ASN A 395 -10.06 3.29 -27.37
C ASN A 395 -8.90 2.29 -27.48
N ARG A 396 -9.09 1.03 -27.07
CA ARG A 396 -8.03 -0.01 -27.01
C ARG A 396 -6.77 0.50 -26.31
N LEU A 397 -6.97 1.12 -25.16
CA LEU A 397 -5.92 1.66 -24.31
C LEU A 397 -5.61 0.67 -23.19
N ASP A 398 -4.39 0.14 -23.20
CA ASP A 398 -3.85 -0.67 -22.11
C ASP A 398 -3.93 0.11 -20.80
N SER A 399 -4.47 -0.52 -19.76
CA SER A 399 -4.75 0.19 -18.50
C SER A 399 -4.61 -0.71 -17.29
N PHE A 400 -4.05 -0.14 -16.21
CA PHE A 400 -3.97 -0.80 -14.92
C PHE A 400 -5.35 -0.88 -14.28
N GLU A 401 -5.82 -2.11 -14.08
CA GLU A 401 -7.04 -2.43 -13.36
C GLU A 401 -6.76 -2.54 -11.86
N PHE A 402 -7.50 -1.73 -11.10
CA PHE A 402 -7.57 -1.81 -9.66
C PHE A 402 -8.49 -2.96 -9.25
N ASN A 403 -8.03 -3.84 -8.35
CA ASN A 403 -8.79 -5.03 -7.96
C ASN A 403 -9.90 -4.74 -6.94
N VAL A 404 -10.97 -4.14 -7.44
CA VAL A 404 -12.18 -3.79 -6.69
C VAL A 404 -12.92 -5.04 -6.20
N GLU A 405 -12.83 -6.15 -6.94
CA GLU A 405 -13.44 -7.42 -6.55
C GLU A 405 -12.82 -7.96 -5.26
N THR A 406 -11.49 -8.04 -5.18
CA THR A 406 -10.80 -8.45 -3.94
C THR A 406 -11.02 -7.45 -2.81
N LEU A 407 -11.19 -6.16 -3.11
CA LEU A 407 -11.56 -5.17 -2.10
C LEU A 407 -12.92 -5.49 -1.47
N ALA A 408 -13.94 -5.80 -2.28
CA ALA A 408 -15.25 -6.19 -1.78
C ALA A 408 -15.20 -7.50 -1.00
N GLU A 409 -14.57 -8.53 -1.56
CA GLU A 409 -14.44 -9.86 -0.95
C GLU A 409 -13.77 -9.77 0.43
N GLN A 410 -12.60 -9.13 0.51
CA GLN A 410 -11.88 -9.00 1.78
C GLN A 410 -12.56 -8.05 2.76
N SER A 411 -13.33 -7.06 2.28
CA SER A 411 -14.12 -6.17 3.14
C SER A 411 -15.24 -6.95 3.83
N VAL A 412 -16.04 -7.71 3.07
CA VAL A 412 -17.12 -8.54 3.63
C VAL A 412 -16.54 -9.66 4.50
N PHE A 413 -15.44 -10.29 4.08
CA PHE A 413 -14.73 -11.28 4.89
C PHE A 413 -14.30 -10.73 6.25
N HIS A 414 -13.79 -9.51 6.30
CA HIS A 414 -13.42 -8.87 7.55
C HIS A 414 -14.64 -8.64 8.47
N LEU A 415 -15.83 -8.39 7.93
CA LEU A 415 -17.04 -8.28 8.75
C LEU A 415 -17.38 -9.62 9.39
N VAL A 416 -17.33 -10.72 8.62
CA VAL A 416 -17.70 -12.06 9.10
C VAL A 416 -16.62 -12.74 9.92
N SER A 417 -15.36 -12.34 9.77
CA SER A 417 -14.21 -12.89 10.48
C SER A 417 -13.22 -11.79 10.90
N PRO A 418 -13.60 -10.88 11.82
CA PRO A 418 -12.77 -9.71 12.17
C PRO A 418 -11.39 -10.11 12.70
N GLY A 419 -10.36 -9.55 12.08
CA GLY A 419 -8.97 -9.79 12.46
C GLY A 419 -8.34 -11.06 11.90
N ILE A 420 -9.07 -11.90 11.16
CA ILE A 420 -8.49 -13.02 10.41
C ILE A 420 -7.85 -12.48 9.13
N THR A 421 -6.53 -12.65 9.01
CA THR A 421 -5.78 -12.09 7.88
C THR A 421 -4.37 -12.66 7.74
N LEU A 422 -3.81 -12.64 6.52
CA LEU A 422 -2.37 -12.82 6.24
C LEU A 422 -1.55 -11.53 6.37
N TYR A 423 -2.19 -10.35 6.50
CA TYR A 423 -1.46 -9.11 6.79
C TYR A 423 -0.86 -9.18 8.20
N LYS A 424 0.35 -8.62 8.41
CA LYS A 424 0.90 -8.58 9.78
C LYS A 424 0.07 -7.60 10.62
N LYS A 425 0.14 -7.77 11.94
CA LYS A 425 -0.59 -6.90 12.86
C LYS A 425 -0.16 -5.44 12.67
N GLY A 426 -1.11 -4.58 12.33
CA GLY A 426 -0.86 -3.16 12.08
C GLY A 426 -0.33 -2.85 10.67
N ASP A 427 -0.18 -3.86 9.81
CA ASP A 427 0.01 -3.63 8.38
C ASP A 427 -1.24 -3.01 7.78
N PHE A 428 -1.00 -2.19 6.76
CA PHE A 428 -2.06 -1.67 5.93
C PHE A 428 -2.41 -2.70 4.85
N ARG A 429 -3.70 -2.89 4.58
CA ARG A 429 -4.16 -3.93 3.67
C ARG A 429 -4.08 -3.45 2.22
N GLU A 430 -2.89 -3.48 1.66
CA GLU A 430 -2.65 -3.06 0.27
C GLU A 430 -3.09 -4.13 -0.72
N LEU A 431 -4.08 -3.81 -1.56
CA LEU A 431 -4.59 -4.69 -2.62
C LEU A 431 -3.90 -4.36 -3.94
N SER A 432 -3.56 -5.40 -4.69
CA SER A 432 -2.83 -5.28 -5.94
C SER A 432 -3.74 -5.42 -7.15
N GLY A 433 -3.38 -4.72 -8.23
CA GLY A 433 -4.03 -4.81 -9.52
C GLY A 433 -3.14 -5.43 -10.60
N HIS A 434 -3.57 -5.35 -11.85
CA HIS A 434 -2.78 -5.80 -13.00
C HIS A 434 -3.04 -4.93 -14.22
N VAL A 435 -2.15 -4.99 -15.22
CA VAL A 435 -2.37 -4.30 -16.50
C VAL A 435 -3.22 -5.18 -17.39
N VAL A 436 -4.28 -4.60 -17.95
CA VAL A 436 -5.15 -5.22 -18.96
C VAL A 436 -4.74 -4.69 -20.33
N GLU A 437 -4.23 -5.58 -21.16
CA GLU A 437 -3.84 -5.32 -22.55
C GLU A 437 -5.07 -5.37 -23.48
N LYS A 438 -5.15 -4.48 -24.47
CA LYS A 438 -6.35 -4.29 -25.32
C LYS A 438 -6.06 -4.20 -26.82
#